data_AF-A0A851NJS5-F1
#
_entry.id   AF-A0A851NJS5-F1
#
_cell.length_a   1.000
_cell.length_b   1.000
_cell.length_c   1.000
_cell.angle_alpha   90.00
_cell.angle_beta   90.00
_cell.angle_gamma   90.00
#
_symmetry.space_group_name_H-M   'P 1'
#
loop_
_entity.id
_entity.type
_entity.pdbx_description
1 polymer ?
#
loop_
_entity_poly.entity_id
_entity_poly.type
_entity_poly.pdbx_seq_one_letter_code
_entity_poly.pdbx_strand_id
1 'polypeptide(L)'
;AVREGYERFDPRAYLQNNYVPPRADFSSEECVVPWKLRCLAETFASGEIHGRTLIDVGSGPTIYQLLSACDHFEEIVATDFLAVNREELRRWARGEPGAFDWSPFIQHVCKIEGRGLRGRLRRILPIDVHRAEPLGAPLRPPADALLSAFCLEAVSPDLAAFGRALAHVGSLLRPGGHALLLGALGESFYLAGAARLPVVPLSPADVRGALSDAGFVLRD
;
A
#
# COMPACT_ATOMS: atom_id res chain seq x y z
N ALA A 1 13.63 11.75 -14.06
CA ALA A 1 13.99 10.32 -14.03
C ALA A 1 12.85 9.45 -13.45
N VAL A 2 12.74 9.26 -12.12
CA VAL A 2 11.73 8.32 -11.55
C VAL A 2 10.30 8.71 -11.95
N ARG A 3 9.92 9.97 -11.73
CA ARG A 3 8.59 10.50 -12.10
C ARG A 3 8.22 10.31 -13.57
N GLU A 4 9.16 10.56 -14.50
CA GLU A 4 8.94 10.39 -15.94
C GLU A 4 8.75 8.91 -16.32
N GLY A 5 9.41 7.99 -15.61
CA GLY A 5 9.20 6.55 -15.81
C GLY A 5 7.74 6.14 -15.60
N TYR A 6 7.08 6.73 -14.59
CA TYR A 6 5.70 6.43 -14.21
C TYR A 6 4.64 6.99 -15.18
N GLU A 7 4.98 7.88 -16.10
CA GLU A 7 4.04 8.34 -17.15
C GLU A 7 3.61 7.21 -18.08
N ARG A 8 4.44 6.17 -18.21
CA ARG A 8 4.18 4.98 -19.04
C ARG A 8 3.68 3.77 -18.24
N PHE A 9 3.37 3.95 -16.96
CA PHE A 9 2.88 2.89 -16.11
C PHE A 9 1.52 2.38 -16.62
N ASP A 10 1.44 1.08 -16.89
CA ASP A 10 0.19 0.40 -17.24
C ASP A 10 -0.37 -0.37 -16.03
N PRO A 11 -1.50 0.07 -15.44
CA PRO A 11 -2.12 -0.60 -14.29
C PRO A 11 -2.52 -2.04 -14.57
N ARG A 12 -3.02 -2.34 -15.77
CA ARG A 12 -3.48 -3.70 -16.11
C ARG A 12 -2.31 -4.64 -16.28
N ALA A 13 -1.25 -4.19 -16.93
CA ALA A 13 -0.02 -4.98 -17.03
C ALA A 13 0.63 -5.18 -15.66
N TYR A 14 0.63 -4.15 -14.80
CA TYR A 14 1.11 -4.28 -13.43
C TYR A 14 0.29 -5.31 -12.63
N LEU A 15 -1.04 -5.29 -12.75
CA LEU A 15 -1.93 -6.26 -12.11
C LEU A 15 -1.69 -7.68 -12.62
N GLN A 16 -1.57 -7.86 -13.93
CA GLN A 16 -1.22 -9.14 -14.57
C GLN A 16 0.12 -9.68 -14.05
N ASN A 17 1.14 -8.83 -13.95
CA ASN A 17 2.47 -9.26 -13.53
C ASN A 17 2.54 -9.69 -12.05
N ASN A 18 1.69 -9.13 -11.18
CA ASN A 18 1.86 -9.23 -9.73
C ASN A 18 0.73 -9.91 -8.98
N TYR A 19 -0.49 -9.86 -9.51
CA TYR A 19 -1.72 -10.25 -8.81
C TYR A 19 -2.52 -11.33 -9.56
N VAL A 20 -1.88 -11.97 -10.55
CA VAL A 20 -2.36 -13.15 -11.27
C VAL A 20 -1.32 -14.28 -11.09
N PRO A 21 -1.68 -15.57 -11.26
CA PRO A 21 -0.70 -16.65 -11.25
C PRO A 21 0.47 -16.42 -12.22
N PRO A 22 1.71 -16.77 -11.85
CA PRO A 22 2.06 -17.59 -10.68
C PRO A 22 2.27 -16.79 -9.37
N ARG A 23 2.27 -15.45 -9.39
CA ARG A 23 2.51 -14.66 -8.16
C ARG A 23 1.34 -14.68 -7.19
N ALA A 24 0.11 -14.59 -7.72
CA ALA A 24 -1.11 -14.78 -6.95
C ALA A 24 -1.54 -16.25 -6.94
N ASP A 25 -0.65 -17.11 -6.45
CA ASP A 25 -0.97 -18.49 -6.13
C ASP A 25 -1.47 -18.57 -4.68
N PHE A 26 -2.67 -19.14 -4.52
CA PHE A 26 -3.33 -19.35 -3.22
C PHE A 26 -3.30 -20.81 -2.77
N SER A 27 -2.55 -21.67 -3.47
CA SER A 27 -2.39 -23.10 -3.15
C SER A 27 -1.62 -23.34 -1.86
N SER A 28 -0.74 -22.42 -1.49
CA SER A 28 0.08 -22.50 -0.29
C SER A 28 0.14 -21.16 0.44
N GLU A 29 0.16 -21.24 1.76
CA GLU A 29 0.34 -20.11 2.68
C GLU A 29 1.76 -19.52 2.66
N GLU A 30 2.72 -20.21 2.05
CA GLU A 30 4.09 -19.75 1.83
C GLU A 30 4.25 -18.93 0.53
N CYS A 31 3.22 -18.91 -0.32
CA CYS A 31 3.23 -18.06 -1.51
C CYS A 31 3.16 -16.58 -1.11
N VAL A 32 3.81 -15.72 -1.89
CA VAL A 32 3.98 -14.30 -1.53
C VAL A 32 2.67 -13.55 -1.30
N VAL A 33 1.62 -13.85 -2.07
CA VAL A 33 0.31 -13.20 -1.89
C VAL A 33 -0.38 -13.67 -0.60
N PRO A 34 -0.60 -14.98 -0.36
CA PRO A 34 -1.10 -15.48 0.92
C PRO A 34 -0.28 -15.02 2.13
N TRP A 35 1.06 -15.04 2.06
CA TRP A 35 1.93 -14.55 3.12
C TRP A 35 1.63 -13.08 3.46
N LYS A 36 1.53 -12.19 2.45
CA LYS A 36 1.18 -10.77 2.67
C LYS A 36 -0.19 -10.62 3.34
N LEU A 37 -1.19 -11.38 2.88
CA LEU A 37 -2.54 -11.33 3.42
C LEU A 37 -2.57 -11.82 4.87
N ARG A 38 -1.83 -12.88 5.20
CA ARG A 38 -1.69 -13.38 6.57
C ARG A 38 -1.02 -12.35 7.48
N CYS A 39 0.09 -11.75 7.07
CA CYS A 39 0.76 -10.71 7.86
C CYS A 39 -0.18 -9.55 8.19
N LEU A 40 -0.97 -9.08 7.22
CA LEU A 40 -1.95 -8.02 7.45
C LEU A 40 -3.07 -8.48 8.40
N ALA A 41 -3.65 -9.66 8.16
CA ALA A 41 -4.73 -10.21 8.98
C ALA A 41 -4.29 -10.40 10.44
N GLU A 42 -3.12 -11.01 10.68
CA GLU A 42 -2.55 -11.20 12.02
C GLU A 42 -2.27 -9.86 12.71
N THR A 43 -1.72 -8.89 11.97
CA THR A 43 -1.41 -7.56 12.50
C THR A 43 -2.69 -6.85 12.98
N PHE A 44 -3.76 -6.86 12.18
CA PHE A 44 -5.04 -6.26 12.58
C PHE A 44 -5.76 -7.07 13.66
N ALA A 45 -5.63 -8.41 13.66
CA ALA A 45 -6.23 -9.29 14.66
C ALA A 45 -5.69 -9.06 16.08
N SER A 46 -4.51 -8.45 16.23
CA SER A 46 -3.99 -8.01 17.55
C SER A 46 -4.95 -7.08 18.30
N GLY A 47 -5.80 -6.35 17.57
CA GLY A 47 -6.69 -5.34 18.13
C GLY A 47 -6.00 -4.02 18.50
N GLU A 48 -4.67 -3.92 18.37
CA GLU A 48 -3.93 -2.69 18.68
C GLU A 48 -4.12 -1.62 17.60
N ILE A 49 -4.27 -2.04 16.34
CA ILE A 49 -4.35 -1.14 15.19
C ILE A 49 -5.80 -0.95 14.78
N HIS A 50 -6.40 0.14 15.27
CA HIS A 50 -7.77 0.53 14.97
C HIS A 50 -7.94 2.05 15.10
N GLY A 51 -9.07 2.58 14.63
CA GLY A 51 -9.38 3.99 14.78
C GLY A 51 -10.44 4.48 13.82
N ARG A 52 -10.44 5.77 13.54
CA ARG A 52 -11.39 6.40 12.63
C ARG A 52 -10.85 6.38 11.20
N THR A 53 -9.63 6.83 10.96
CA THR A 53 -9.08 6.98 9.60
C THR A 53 -7.78 6.21 9.41
N LEU A 54 -7.75 5.34 8.40
CA LEU A 54 -6.53 4.78 7.81
C LEU A 54 -6.27 5.43 6.44
N ILE A 55 -5.03 5.82 6.17
CA ILE A 55 -4.60 6.22 4.82
C ILE A 55 -3.70 5.14 4.25
N ASP A 56 -4.03 4.70 3.04
CA ASP A 56 -3.17 3.85 2.24
C ASP A 56 -2.38 4.71 1.26
N VAL A 57 -1.06 4.69 1.43
CA VAL A 57 -0.08 5.52 0.74
C VAL A 57 0.46 4.76 -0.46
N GLY A 58 0.13 5.24 -1.66
CA GLY A 58 0.55 4.61 -2.90
C GLY A 58 -0.16 3.28 -3.14
N SER A 59 -1.49 3.29 -3.03
CA SER A 59 -2.38 2.15 -3.26
C SER A 59 -2.15 1.45 -4.61
N GLY A 60 -1.64 2.18 -5.60
CA GLY A 60 -1.62 1.71 -6.97
C GLY A 60 -3.03 1.38 -7.46
N PRO A 61 -3.19 0.42 -8.36
CA PRO A 61 -4.49 -0.09 -8.77
C PRO A 61 -4.97 -1.25 -7.87
N THR A 62 -4.56 -1.30 -6.60
CA THR A 62 -4.70 -2.49 -5.74
C THR A 62 -5.49 -2.25 -4.46
N ILE A 63 -6.19 -3.28 -3.97
CA ILE A 63 -6.99 -3.21 -2.73
C ILE A 63 -6.66 -4.30 -1.71
N TYR A 64 -5.84 -5.29 -2.06
CA TYR A 64 -5.59 -6.47 -1.22
C TYR A 64 -5.07 -6.09 0.17
N GLN A 65 -4.27 -5.02 0.23
CA GLN A 65 -3.65 -4.49 1.42
C GLN A 65 -4.66 -3.85 2.40
N LEU A 66 -5.85 -3.52 1.91
CA LEU A 66 -6.93 -2.88 2.68
C LEU A 66 -7.92 -3.89 3.26
N LEU A 67 -7.89 -5.14 2.80
CA LEU A 67 -8.94 -6.12 3.06
C LEU A 67 -9.12 -6.34 4.57
N SER A 68 -8.05 -6.65 5.29
CA SER A 68 -8.09 -6.86 6.74
C SER A 68 -8.27 -5.57 7.55
N ALA A 69 -7.93 -4.41 6.99
CA ALA A 69 -8.12 -3.12 7.67
C ALA A 69 -9.61 -2.72 7.75
N CYS A 70 -10.44 -3.26 6.85
CA CYS A 70 -11.83 -2.85 6.66
C CYS A 70 -12.68 -2.91 7.93
N ASP A 71 -12.41 -3.81 8.88
CA ASP A 71 -13.22 -3.88 10.09
C ASP A 71 -12.71 -3.02 11.25
N HIS A 72 -11.49 -2.50 11.14
CA HIS A 72 -10.76 -1.80 12.20
C HIS A 72 -10.84 -0.27 12.09
N PHE A 73 -11.26 0.25 10.92
CA PHE A 73 -11.32 1.70 10.66
C PHE A 73 -12.69 2.13 10.16
N GLU A 74 -13.21 3.27 10.62
CA GLU A 74 -14.48 3.83 10.09
C GLU A 74 -14.35 4.30 8.64
N GLU A 75 -13.15 4.75 8.27
CA GLU A 75 -12.80 5.30 6.98
C GLU A 75 -11.43 4.79 6.50
N ILE A 76 -11.39 4.33 5.25
CA ILE A 76 -10.15 4.11 4.51
C ILE A 76 -10.04 5.12 3.37
N VAL A 77 -8.90 5.79 3.30
CA VAL A 77 -8.51 6.72 2.23
C VAL A 77 -7.41 6.07 1.39
N ALA A 78 -7.74 5.67 0.17
CA ALA A 78 -6.74 5.21 -0.79
C ALA A 78 -6.09 6.40 -1.49
N THR A 79 -4.80 6.31 -1.78
CA THR A 79 -4.08 7.41 -2.42
C THR A 79 -3.12 6.88 -3.48
N ASP A 80 -3.01 7.58 -4.60
CA ASP A 80 -1.99 7.26 -5.59
C ASP A 80 -1.56 8.51 -6.36
N PHE A 81 -0.30 8.54 -6.79
CA PHE A 81 0.23 9.63 -7.62
C PHE A 81 -0.42 9.63 -9.01
N LEU A 82 -0.63 8.46 -9.60
CA LEU A 82 -1.12 8.32 -10.97
C LEU A 82 -2.64 8.36 -11.04
N ALA A 83 -3.15 9.23 -11.92
CA ALA A 83 -4.60 9.31 -12.17
C ALA A 83 -5.18 7.99 -12.70
N VAL A 84 -4.41 7.24 -13.50
CA VAL A 84 -4.83 5.94 -14.06
C VAL A 84 -5.03 4.86 -12.99
N ASN A 85 -4.20 4.85 -11.95
CA ASN A 85 -4.36 3.93 -10.80
C ASN A 85 -5.59 4.29 -9.98
N ARG A 86 -5.74 5.59 -9.66
CA ARG A 86 -6.93 6.09 -8.96
C ARG A 86 -8.21 5.75 -9.72
N GLU A 87 -8.16 5.77 -11.05
CA GLU A 87 -9.32 5.37 -11.86
C GLU A 87 -9.62 3.87 -11.77
N GLU A 88 -8.63 2.98 -11.84
CA GLU A 88 -8.86 1.54 -11.62
C GLU A 88 -9.50 1.25 -10.25
N LEU A 89 -9.06 1.95 -9.19
CA LEU A 89 -9.70 1.87 -7.87
C LEU A 89 -11.16 2.33 -7.91
N ARG A 90 -11.47 3.44 -8.59
CA ARG A 90 -12.85 3.93 -8.74
C ARG A 90 -13.72 2.98 -9.56
N ARG A 91 -13.18 2.34 -10.60
CA ARG A 91 -13.90 1.37 -11.43
C ARG A 91 -14.28 0.15 -10.60
N TRP A 92 -13.34 -0.36 -9.79
CA TRP A 92 -13.63 -1.43 -8.84
C TRP A 92 -14.67 -1.02 -7.79
N ALA A 93 -14.52 0.17 -7.18
CA ALA A 93 -15.45 0.67 -6.16
C ALA A 93 -16.88 0.87 -6.69
N ARG A 94 -17.04 1.16 -7.99
CA ARG A 94 -18.34 1.26 -8.67
C ARG A 94 -18.93 -0.09 -9.12
N GLY A 95 -18.20 -1.19 -8.96
CA GLY A 95 -18.60 -2.51 -9.45
C GLY A 95 -18.67 -2.58 -10.98
N GLU A 96 -17.82 -1.83 -11.68
CA GLU A 96 -17.87 -1.77 -13.13
C GLU A 96 -17.44 -3.10 -13.78
N PRO A 97 -18.12 -3.53 -14.86
CA PRO A 97 -17.64 -4.63 -15.69
C PRO A 97 -16.19 -4.40 -16.16
N GLY A 98 -15.37 -5.45 -16.04
CA GLY A 98 -13.96 -5.39 -16.43
C GLY A 98 -13.06 -4.61 -15.46
N ALA A 99 -13.53 -4.31 -14.24
CA ALA A 99 -12.63 -4.07 -13.11
C ALA A 99 -11.88 -5.37 -12.76
N PHE A 100 -10.71 -5.24 -12.14
CA PHE A 100 -9.92 -6.40 -11.74
C PHE A 100 -10.67 -7.27 -10.71
N ASP A 101 -10.62 -8.59 -10.89
CA ASP A 101 -11.28 -9.54 -10.01
C ASP A 101 -10.45 -9.80 -8.75
N TRP A 102 -10.86 -9.15 -7.66
CA TRP A 102 -10.26 -9.33 -6.34
C TRP A 102 -10.91 -10.45 -5.53
N SER A 103 -11.87 -11.19 -6.09
CA SER A 103 -12.62 -12.23 -5.37
C SER A 103 -11.71 -13.30 -4.73
N PRO A 104 -10.65 -13.81 -5.38
CA PRO A 104 -9.76 -14.79 -4.76
C PRO A 104 -9.06 -14.25 -3.49
N PHE A 105 -8.66 -12.98 -3.51
CA PHE A 105 -8.02 -12.31 -2.38
C PHE A 105 -9.03 -12.11 -1.24
N ILE A 106 -10.23 -11.62 -1.56
CA ILE A 106 -11.32 -11.44 -0.60
C ILE A 106 -11.68 -12.77 0.06
N GLN A 107 -11.88 -13.83 -0.73
CA GLN A 107 -12.19 -15.17 -0.23
C GLN A 107 -11.10 -15.71 0.68
N HIS A 108 -9.82 -15.52 0.32
CA HIS A 108 -8.71 -15.93 1.14
C HIS A 108 -8.68 -15.19 2.49
N VAL A 109 -8.85 -13.86 2.49
CA VAL A 109 -8.91 -13.07 3.72
C VAL A 109 -10.11 -13.49 4.58
N CYS A 110 -11.29 -13.66 3.99
CA CYS A 110 -12.46 -14.14 4.72
C CYS A 110 -12.23 -15.52 5.36
N LYS A 111 -11.49 -16.40 4.69
CA LYS A 111 -11.14 -17.73 5.20
C LYS A 111 -10.21 -17.63 6.42
N ILE A 112 -9.15 -16.84 6.36
CA ILE A 112 -8.17 -16.72 7.46
C ILE A 112 -8.73 -15.91 8.65
N GLU A 113 -9.63 -14.96 8.41
CA GLU A 113 -10.27 -14.19 9.49
C GLU A 113 -11.55 -14.83 10.05
N GLY A 114 -12.10 -15.85 9.37
CA GLY A 114 -13.34 -16.52 9.77
C GLY A 114 -14.59 -15.63 9.68
N ARG A 115 -14.55 -14.54 8.90
CA ARG A 115 -15.65 -13.56 8.77
C ARG A 115 -15.65 -12.89 7.40
N GLY A 116 -16.77 -12.25 7.04
CA GLY A 116 -16.90 -11.48 5.80
C GLY A 116 -16.38 -10.05 5.93
N LEU A 117 -15.86 -9.49 4.84
CA LEU A 117 -15.37 -8.11 4.79
C LEU A 117 -16.49 -7.09 4.58
N ARG A 118 -16.40 -5.94 5.24
CA ARG A 118 -17.29 -4.78 5.03
C ARG A 118 -16.58 -3.71 4.22
N GLY A 119 -17.15 -3.30 3.08
CA GLY A 119 -16.55 -2.23 2.27
C GLY A 119 -16.47 -0.90 3.02
N ARG A 120 -15.27 -0.36 3.23
CA ARG A 120 -15.04 0.93 3.91
C ARG A 120 -14.12 1.91 3.18
N LEU A 121 -13.85 1.67 1.89
CA LEU A 121 -13.17 2.64 1.03
C LEU A 121 -14.08 3.85 0.82
N ARG A 122 -13.67 5.03 1.34
CA ARG A 122 -14.48 6.25 1.25
C ARG A 122 -13.97 7.26 0.24
N ARG A 123 -12.65 7.39 0.14
CA ARG A 123 -12.01 8.42 -0.67
C ARG A 123 -10.83 7.86 -1.43
N ILE A 124 -10.62 8.39 -2.63
CA ILE A 124 -9.48 8.10 -3.49
C ILE A 124 -8.85 9.45 -3.88
N LEU A 125 -7.67 9.75 -3.31
CA LEU A 125 -7.03 11.07 -3.41
C LEU A 125 -5.69 11.02 -4.15
N PRO A 126 -5.27 12.11 -4.81
CA PRO A 126 -3.89 12.24 -5.27
C PRO A 126 -2.92 12.35 -4.08
N ILE A 127 -1.71 11.83 -4.25
CA ILE A 127 -0.60 11.97 -3.29
C ILE A 127 0.73 12.14 -4.03
N ASP A 128 1.66 12.90 -3.46
CA ASP A 128 3.07 12.95 -3.86
C ASP A 128 3.95 12.84 -2.62
N VAL A 129 4.50 11.64 -2.35
CA VAL A 129 5.28 11.35 -1.13
C VAL A 129 6.57 12.18 -1.02
N HIS A 130 7.03 12.79 -2.12
CA HIS A 130 8.21 13.64 -2.14
C HIS A 130 7.91 15.10 -1.77
N ARG A 131 6.64 15.44 -1.53
CA ARG A 131 6.22 16.74 -1.01
C ARG A 131 6.14 16.71 0.51
N ALA A 132 6.54 17.81 1.14
CA ALA A 132 6.39 18.00 2.59
C ALA A 132 4.93 17.90 3.05
N GLU A 133 3.98 18.27 2.18
CA GLU A 133 2.56 18.01 2.34
C GLU A 133 2.10 17.00 1.26
N PRO A 134 2.14 15.69 1.52
CA PRO A 134 1.91 14.69 0.48
C PRO A 134 0.54 14.77 -0.20
N LEU A 135 -0.49 15.20 0.54
CA LEU A 135 -1.86 15.37 0.04
C LEU A 135 -2.14 16.78 -0.49
N GLY A 136 -1.12 17.66 -0.56
CA GLY A 136 -1.24 19.06 -0.97
C GLY A 136 -1.86 19.99 0.07
N ALA A 137 -2.29 19.45 1.22
CA ALA A 137 -2.69 20.18 2.40
C ALA A 137 -2.53 19.28 3.65
N PRO A 138 -2.40 19.85 4.86
CA PRO A 138 -2.39 19.06 6.09
C PRO A 138 -3.72 18.32 6.30
N LEU A 139 -3.66 17.04 6.64
CA LEU A 139 -4.85 16.27 7.00
C LEU A 139 -5.34 16.67 8.39
N ARG A 140 -6.64 17.02 8.50
CA ARG A 140 -7.27 17.41 9.76
C ARG A 140 -8.59 16.66 9.98
N PRO A 141 -8.71 15.86 11.06
CA PRO A 141 -7.63 15.46 11.97
C PRO A 141 -6.63 14.50 11.28
N PRO A 142 -5.40 14.34 11.80
CA PRO A 142 -4.45 13.34 11.30
C PRO A 142 -5.02 11.92 11.33
N ALA A 143 -4.42 11.01 10.56
CA ALA A 143 -4.84 9.62 10.51
C ALA A 143 -4.43 8.85 11.77
N ASP A 144 -5.20 7.81 12.09
CA ASP A 144 -4.92 6.88 13.18
C ASP A 144 -3.92 5.81 12.77
N ALA A 145 -3.94 5.44 11.48
CA ALA A 145 -2.97 4.52 10.90
C ALA A 145 -2.59 4.90 9.46
N LEU A 146 -1.37 4.51 9.09
CA LEU A 146 -0.87 4.51 7.72
C LEU A 146 -0.61 3.08 7.28
N LEU A 147 -0.93 2.80 6.03
CA LEU A 147 -0.51 1.58 5.34
C LEU A 147 0.21 2.01 4.07
N SER A 148 1.30 1.33 3.71
CA SER A 148 1.92 1.50 2.39
C SER A 148 2.47 0.17 1.91
N ALA A 149 2.13 -0.21 0.68
CA ALA A 149 2.59 -1.45 0.09
C ALA A 149 3.27 -1.20 -1.26
N PHE A 150 4.57 -1.48 -1.33
CA PHE A 150 5.40 -1.38 -2.54
C PHE A 150 5.42 0.02 -3.17
N CYS A 151 5.39 1.06 -2.35
CA CYS A 151 5.38 2.45 -2.80
C CYS A 151 6.73 3.14 -2.58
N LEU A 152 7.16 3.28 -1.33
CA LEU A 152 8.21 4.21 -0.94
C LEU A 152 9.56 3.88 -1.59
N GLU A 153 9.93 2.60 -1.65
CA GLU A 153 11.14 2.12 -2.31
C GLU A 153 11.04 2.21 -3.84
N ALA A 154 9.84 2.02 -4.38
CA ALA A 154 9.61 2.04 -5.83
C ALA A 154 9.69 3.45 -6.43
N VAL A 155 9.33 4.48 -5.63
CA VAL A 155 9.29 5.87 -6.10
C VAL A 155 10.48 6.71 -5.63
N SER A 156 11.38 6.16 -4.82
CA SER A 156 12.54 6.86 -4.29
C SER A 156 13.81 6.54 -5.08
N PRO A 157 14.55 7.55 -5.59
CA PRO A 157 15.77 7.31 -6.36
C PRO A 157 16.95 6.76 -5.53
N ASP A 158 16.94 6.98 -4.21
CA ASP A 158 18.01 6.59 -3.29
C ASP A 158 17.48 6.45 -1.85
N LEU A 159 18.31 5.93 -0.95
CA LEU A 159 17.98 5.72 0.46
C LEU A 159 17.62 7.03 1.18
N ALA A 160 18.29 8.14 0.85
CA ALA A 160 18.00 9.42 1.48
C ALA A 160 16.62 9.95 1.06
N ALA A 161 16.23 9.76 -0.19
CA ALA A 161 14.90 10.07 -0.69
C ALA A 161 13.83 9.16 -0.08
N PHE A 162 14.14 7.87 0.10
CA PHE A 162 13.27 6.94 0.83
C PHE A 162 13.00 7.41 2.26
N GLY A 163 14.04 7.78 3.01
CA GLY A 163 13.90 8.31 4.36
C GLY A 163 13.10 9.62 4.42
N ARG A 164 13.33 10.55 3.47
CA ARG A 164 12.53 11.79 3.36
C ARG A 164 11.07 11.49 3.05
N ALA A 165 10.79 10.61 2.10
CA ALA A 165 9.42 10.21 1.76
C ALA A 165 8.70 9.59 2.95
N LEU A 166 9.38 8.73 3.71
CA LEU A 166 8.85 8.13 4.93
C LEU A 166 8.51 9.19 6.00
N ALA A 167 9.38 10.19 6.21
CA ALA A 167 9.10 11.30 7.12
C ALA A 167 7.91 12.16 6.66
N HIS A 168 7.81 12.46 5.36
CA HIS A 168 6.69 13.22 4.82
C HIS A 168 5.36 12.49 4.99
N VAL A 169 5.29 11.20 4.67
CA VAL A 169 4.05 10.43 4.85
C VAL A 169 3.74 10.21 6.33
N GLY A 170 4.77 10.03 7.18
CA GLY A 170 4.62 9.95 8.63
C GLY A 170 3.99 11.19 9.25
N SER A 171 4.15 12.37 8.63
CA SER A 171 3.49 13.61 9.08
C SER A 171 1.95 13.59 8.98
N LEU A 172 1.39 12.64 8.22
CA LEU A 172 -0.06 12.43 8.10
C LEU A 172 -0.63 11.67 9.31
N LEU A 173 0.23 11.04 10.12
CA LEU A 173 -0.14 10.20 11.25
C LEU A 173 -0.20 11.02 12.54
N ARG A 174 -1.20 10.75 13.39
CA ARG A 174 -1.22 11.32 14.75
C ARG A 174 -0.06 10.77 15.60
N PRO A 175 0.40 11.51 16.62
CA PRO A 175 1.27 10.93 17.65
C PRO A 175 0.67 9.65 18.24
N GLY A 176 1.48 8.60 18.32
CA GLY A 176 1.07 7.27 18.77
C GLY A 176 0.14 6.51 17.81
N GLY A 177 0.02 6.95 16.56
CA GLY A 177 -0.62 6.15 15.50
C GLY A 177 0.30 5.04 15.01
N HIS A 178 -0.22 4.17 14.14
CA HIS A 178 0.50 2.99 13.63
C HIS A 178 0.83 3.13 12.13
N ALA A 179 1.97 2.57 11.71
CA ALA A 179 2.32 2.45 10.30
C ALA A 179 2.61 0.99 9.96
N LEU A 180 1.98 0.49 8.88
CA LEU A 180 2.24 -0.82 8.31
C LEU A 180 2.92 -0.64 6.96
N LEU A 181 4.12 -1.18 6.79
CA LEU A 181 4.88 -1.09 5.56
C LEU A 181 5.13 -2.48 4.99
N LEU A 182 4.76 -2.66 3.72
CA LEU A 182 5.14 -3.79 2.89
C LEU A 182 6.00 -3.24 1.75
N GLY A 183 7.12 -3.88 1.42
CA GLY A 183 8.01 -3.42 0.36
C GLY A 183 8.90 -4.53 -0.17
N ALA A 184 9.56 -4.26 -1.29
CA ALA A 184 10.54 -5.16 -1.89
C ALA A 184 11.93 -4.96 -1.27
N LEU A 185 12.63 -6.08 -1.01
CA LEU A 185 14.02 -6.07 -0.55
C LEU A 185 14.96 -6.44 -1.70
N GLY A 186 16.07 -5.73 -1.82
CA GLY A 186 17.08 -5.97 -2.86
C GLY A 186 16.60 -5.77 -4.31
N GLU A 187 15.37 -5.29 -4.53
CA GLU A 187 14.83 -5.05 -5.86
C GLU A 187 15.44 -3.78 -6.46
N SER A 188 15.86 -3.86 -7.73
CA SER A 188 16.45 -2.73 -8.45
C SER A 188 15.56 -2.20 -9.58
N PHE A 189 14.56 -2.98 -9.99
CA PHE A 189 13.55 -2.55 -10.96
C PHE A 189 12.35 -3.50 -10.98
N TYR A 190 11.23 -3.02 -11.53
CA TYR A 190 10.09 -3.85 -11.93
C TYR A 190 9.50 -3.39 -13.28
N LEU A 191 8.57 -4.19 -13.82
CA LEU A 191 7.87 -3.90 -15.07
C LEU A 191 6.38 -3.60 -14.83
N ALA A 192 5.90 -2.54 -15.46
CA ALA A 192 4.48 -2.17 -15.53
C ALA A 192 4.12 -1.90 -17.00
N GLY A 193 3.95 -2.98 -17.77
CA GLY A 193 3.81 -2.91 -19.22
C GLY A 193 5.16 -2.62 -19.88
N ALA A 194 5.21 -1.63 -20.78
CA ALA A 194 6.45 -1.20 -21.42
C ALA A 194 7.37 -0.38 -20.48
N ALA A 195 6.85 0.08 -19.34
CA ALA A 195 7.64 0.82 -18.35
C ALA A 195 8.51 -0.13 -17.53
N ARG A 196 9.83 0.05 -17.63
CA ARG A 196 10.81 -0.49 -16.69
C ARG A 196 11.17 0.58 -15.67
N LEU A 197 10.75 0.37 -14.43
CA LEU A 197 10.80 1.36 -13.37
C LEU A 197 11.93 1.00 -12.42
N PRO A 198 12.92 1.90 -12.19
CA PRO A 198 13.97 1.65 -11.21
C PRO A 198 13.41 1.69 -9.79
N VAL A 199 13.98 0.86 -8.92
CA VAL A 199 13.64 0.76 -7.49
C VAL A 199 14.94 0.95 -6.71
N VAL A 200 14.91 1.66 -5.59
CA VAL A 200 16.08 1.69 -4.71
C VAL A 200 16.20 0.32 -4.00
N PRO A 201 17.29 -0.44 -4.18
CA PRO A 201 17.46 -1.70 -3.48
C PRO A 201 17.73 -1.44 -2.01
N LEU A 202 16.81 -1.91 -1.15
CA LEU A 202 16.91 -1.76 0.31
C LEU A 202 17.19 -3.11 0.98
N SER A 203 17.99 -3.08 2.03
CA SER A 203 18.12 -4.18 2.99
C SER A 203 17.14 -4.00 4.16
N PRO A 204 16.88 -5.05 4.96
CA PRO A 204 16.11 -4.90 6.20
C PRO A 204 16.70 -3.85 7.16
N ALA A 205 18.04 -3.71 7.18
CA ALA A 205 18.71 -2.74 8.04
C ALA A 205 18.42 -1.29 7.58
N ASP A 206 18.40 -1.05 6.28
CA ASP A 206 18.08 0.26 5.71
C ASP A 206 16.65 0.68 6.07
N VAL A 207 15.69 -0.24 5.94
CA VAL A 207 14.28 0.00 6.28
C VAL A 207 14.12 0.29 7.77
N ARG A 208 14.75 -0.50 8.65
CA ARG A 208 14.70 -0.30 10.11
C ARG A 208 15.36 1.01 10.54
N GLY A 209 16.49 1.37 9.91
CA GLY A 209 17.17 2.64 10.15
C GLY A 209 16.29 3.83 9.77
N ALA A 210 15.74 3.83 8.55
CA ALA A 210 14.86 4.90 8.09
C ALA A 210 13.59 5.06 8.95
N LEU A 211 12.99 3.96 9.40
CA LEU A 211 11.85 4.01 10.35
C LEU A 211 12.25 4.65 11.67
N SER A 212 13.40 4.29 12.22
CA SER A 212 13.92 4.86 13.47
C SER A 212 14.21 6.35 13.33
N ASP A 213 14.85 6.75 12.23
CA ASP A 213 15.17 8.15 11.92
C ASP A 213 13.90 9.01 11.73
N ALA A 214 12.82 8.40 11.22
CA ALA A 214 11.51 9.02 11.10
C ALA A 214 10.70 9.02 12.42
N GLY A 215 11.26 8.49 13.51
CA GLY A 215 10.65 8.49 14.84
C GLY A 215 9.68 7.34 15.12
N PHE A 216 9.66 6.30 14.28
CA PHE A 216 8.86 5.11 14.52
C PHE A 216 9.56 4.14 15.47
N VAL A 217 8.77 3.52 16.35
CA VAL A 217 9.21 2.39 17.18
C VAL A 217 8.76 1.10 16.51
N LEU A 218 9.71 0.22 16.18
CA LEU A 218 9.41 -1.08 15.61
C LEU A 218 8.68 -1.96 16.63
N ARG A 219 7.68 -2.70 16.17
CA ARG A 219 6.98 -3.72 16.94
C ARG A 219 7.45 -5.09 16.46
N ASP A 220 7.62 -5.99 17.43
CA ASP A 220 7.94 -7.41 17.19
C ASP A 220 6.69 -8.22 16.87
#